data_AF-A0A7Y6YBD9-F1
#
_entry.id   AF-A0A7Y6YBD9-F1
#
_cell.length_a   1.000
_cell.length_b   1.000
_cell.length_c   1.000
_cell.angle_alpha   90.00
_cell.angle_beta   90.00
_cell.angle_gamma   90.00
#
_symmetry.space_group_name_H-M   'P 1'
#
loop_
_entity.id
_entity.type
_entity.pdbx_description
1 polymer ?
#
loop_
_entity_poly.entity_id
_entity_poly.type
_entity_poly.pdbx_seq_one_letter_code
_entity_poly.pdbx_strand_id
1 'polypeptide(L)'
;MPLLDASPHLQARHRITYVVFTILFLIAPFYYQDNLGGEGLGLPFNAVIWIPVVCLIGVGLVSLIQTGVWVKPPYLTLIGLFPLLIVLGGFVSGLERPGEWIVRIGVLVGGMLLWFALFQVRFQRRDVEGLLYILLAGYYCMELWV
;
A
#
# COMPACT_ATOMS: atom_id res chain seq x y z
N MET A 1 -7.71 -30.50 -23.36
CA MET A 1 -6.66 -30.09 -22.40
C MET A 1 -7.30 -29.19 -21.34
N PRO A 2 -7.85 -29.77 -20.26
CA PRO A 2 -8.54 -29.03 -19.19
C PRO A 2 -7.53 -28.47 -18.18
N LEU A 3 -6.55 -27.68 -18.66
CA LEU A 3 -5.50 -27.09 -17.81
C LEU A 3 -5.85 -25.69 -17.29
N LEU A 4 -7.12 -25.30 -17.41
CA LEU A 4 -7.67 -24.08 -16.85
C LEU A 4 -8.92 -24.41 -16.05
N ASP A 5 -8.89 -25.52 -15.31
CA ASP A 5 -9.82 -25.72 -14.20
C ASP A 5 -9.68 -24.53 -13.26
N ALA A 6 -10.68 -23.65 -13.36
CA ALA A 6 -10.90 -22.48 -12.54
C ALA A 6 -11.02 -22.95 -11.10
N SER A 7 -9.87 -23.08 -10.45
CA SER A 7 -9.77 -23.50 -9.07
C SER A 7 -10.55 -22.47 -8.21
N PRO A 8 -11.63 -22.88 -7.53
CA PRO A 8 -12.59 -21.98 -6.88
C PRO A 8 -12.05 -21.31 -5.60
N HIS A 9 -10.74 -21.37 -5.37
CA HIS A 9 -10.09 -20.89 -4.16
C HIS A 9 -9.81 -19.38 -4.18
N LEU A 10 -9.63 -18.78 -5.36
CA LEU A 10 -9.40 -17.34 -5.50
C LEU A 10 -10.73 -16.60 -5.71
N GLN A 11 -11.32 -16.15 -4.61
CA GLN A 11 -12.45 -15.21 -4.64
C GLN A 11 -12.09 -13.97 -5.48
N ALA A 12 -13.07 -13.35 -6.13
CA ALA A 12 -12.86 -12.22 -7.04
C ALA A 12 -12.04 -11.08 -6.40
N ARG A 13 -12.27 -10.80 -5.10
CA ARG A 13 -11.49 -9.82 -4.34
C ARG A 13 -10.00 -10.16 -4.27
N HIS A 14 -9.63 -11.43 -4.06
CA HIS A 14 -8.23 -11.85 -4.02
C HIS A 14 -7.57 -11.70 -5.39
N ARG A 15 -8.27 -12.04 -6.48
CA ARG A 15 -7.77 -11.82 -7.85
C ARG A 15 -7.48 -10.36 -8.13
N ILE A 16 -8.39 -9.46 -7.76
CA ILE A 16 -8.20 -8.02 -7.93
C ILE A 16 -7.00 -7.56 -7.10
N THR A 17 -6.90 -7.98 -5.83
CA THR A 17 -5.73 -7.67 -5.00
C THR A 17 -4.45 -8.12 -5.69
N TYR A 18 -4.36 -9.36 -6.18
CA TYR A 18 -3.17 -9.87 -6.87
C TYR A 18 -2.77 -9.02 -8.08
N VAL A 19 -3.71 -8.70 -8.96
CA VAL A 19 -3.43 -7.89 -10.15
C VAL A 19 -2.92 -6.51 -9.76
N VAL A 20 -3.63 -5.82 -8.86
CA VAL A 20 -3.27 -4.46 -8.44
C VAL A 20 -1.95 -4.45 -7.67
N PHE A 21 -1.69 -5.47 -6.86
CA PHE A 21 -0.47 -5.63 -6.09
C PHE A 21 0.74 -5.91 -7.00
N THR A 22 0.57 -6.73 -8.05
CA THR A 22 1.60 -6.90 -9.09
C THR A 22 1.88 -5.60 -9.82
N ILE A 23 0.85 -4.83 -10.18
CA ILE A 23 1.06 -3.51 -10.80
C ILE A 23 1.87 -2.61 -9.86
N LEU A 24 1.51 -2.57 -8.57
CA LEU A 24 2.17 -1.73 -7.57
C LEU A 24 3.63 -2.10 -7.32
N PHE A 25 3.97 -3.38 -7.19
CA PHE A 25 5.30 -3.80 -6.73
C PHE A 25 6.21 -4.36 -7.83
N LEU A 26 5.66 -4.75 -8.98
CA LEU A 26 6.44 -5.30 -10.09
C LEU A 26 6.50 -4.34 -11.28
N ILE A 27 5.48 -3.52 -11.52
CA ILE A 27 5.44 -2.64 -12.71
C ILE A 27 5.79 -1.21 -12.33
N ALA A 28 5.17 -0.67 -11.27
CA ALA A 28 5.32 0.73 -10.88
C ALA A 28 6.77 1.16 -10.56
N PRO A 29 7.66 0.30 -10.01
CA PRO A 29 9.07 0.67 -9.80
C PRO A 29 9.83 1.04 -11.09
N PHE A 30 9.37 0.56 -12.25
CA PHE A 30 9.97 0.89 -13.55
C PHE A 30 9.50 2.23 -14.13
N TYR A 31 8.54 2.90 -13.46
CA TYR A 31 8.05 4.20 -13.85
C TYR A 31 8.81 5.32 -13.11
N TYR A 32 9.68 6.02 -13.83
CA TYR A 32 10.38 7.19 -13.32
C TYR A 32 9.61 8.48 -13.68
N GLN A 33 9.38 9.31 -12.68
CA GLN A 33 8.88 10.68 -12.83
C GLN A 33 9.72 11.58 -11.92
N ASP A 34 10.07 12.79 -12.37
CA ASP A 34 10.83 13.71 -11.55
C ASP A 34 10.07 14.07 -10.26
N ASN A 35 10.79 13.93 -9.15
CA ASN A 35 10.27 14.15 -7.82
C ASN A 35 10.27 15.65 -7.51
N LEU A 36 9.12 16.23 -7.19
CA LEU A 36 9.00 17.63 -6.75
C LEU A 36 9.55 17.90 -5.33
N GLY A 37 10.16 16.90 -4.67
CA GLY A 37 10.68 17.00 -3.31
C GLY A 37 12.15 17.40 -3.29
N GLY A 38 12.47 18.58 -2.75
CA GLY A 38 13.85 18.98 -2.44
C GLY A 38 14.50 18.16 -1.32
N GLU A 39 15.72 18.53 -0.91
CA GLU A 39 16.55 17.76 0.02
C GLU A 39 15.95 17.58 1.43
N GLY A 40 16.03 16.36 1.97
CA GLY A 40 15.49 15.95 3.27
C GLY A 40 14.73 14.62 3.19
N LEU A 41 13.74 14.42 4.07
CA LEU A 41 12.71 13.35 4.02
C LEU A 41 11.80 13.56 2.78
N GLY A 42 12.42 13.69 1.62
CA GLY A 42 11.85 13.95 0.30
C GLY A 42 11.28 12.66 -0.22
N LEU A 43 10.09 12.32 0.27
CA LEU A 43 9.31 11.23 -0.31
C LEU A 43 9.06 11.56 -1.79
N PRO A 44 9.52 10.71 -2.73
CA PRO A 44 9.21 10.86 -4.14
C PRO A 44 7.70 11.01 -4.33
N PHE A 45 7.24 12.18 -4.78
CA PHE A 45 5.82 12.37 -5.08
C PHE A 45 5.52 11.75 -6.44
N ASN A 46 5.33 10.44 -6.46
CA ASN A 46 4.88 9.72 -7.64
C ASN A 46 3.36 9.51 -7.54
N ALA A 47 2.60 10.48 -8.03
CA ALA A 47 1.14 10.44 -8.00
C ALA A 47 0.57 9.21 -8.72
N VAL A 48 1.29 8.66 -9.71
CA VAL A 48 0.86 7.50 -10.49
C VAL A 48 0.85 6.22 -9.64
N ILE A 49 1.83 6.04 -8.75
CA ILE A 49 1.88 4.90 -7.81
C ILE A 49 0.66 4.88 -6.88
N TRP A 50 0.06 6.04 -6.60
CA TRP A 50 -1.11 6.11 -5.74
C TRP A 50 -2.39 5.54 -6.37
N ILE A 51 -2.45 5.39 -7.70
CA ILE A 51 -3.60 4.77 -8.38
C ILE A 51 -3.82 3.33 -7.89
N PRO A 52 -2.85 2.39 -8.03
CA PRO A 52 -3.02 1.04 -7.51
C PRO A 52 -3.12 1.00 -5.97
N VAL A 53 -2.49 1.92 -5.25
CA VAL A 53 -2.65 2.02 -3.78
C VAL A 53 -4.10 2.29 -3.38
N VAL A 54 -4.74 3.29 -3.99
CA VAL A 54 -6.15 3.64 -3.70
C VAL A 54 -7.08 2.49 -4.10
N CYS A 55 -6.79 1.78 -5.20
CA CYS A 55 -7.53 0.58 -5.57
C CYS A 55 -7.44 -0.52 -4.48
N LEU A 56 -6.25 -0.80 -3.93
CA LEU A 56 -6.09 -1.77 -2.85
C LEU A 56 -6.81 -1.33 -1.57
N ILE A 57 -6.76 -0.04 -1.23
CA ILE A 57 -7.54 0.52 -0.12
C ILE A 57 -9.03 0.27 -0.34
N GLY A 58 -9.54 0.58 -1.54
CA GLY A 58 -10.93 0.36 -1.91
C GLY A 58 -11.38 -1.10 -1.76
N VAL A 59 -10.56 -2.06 -2.23
CA VAL A 59 -10.85 -3.50 -2.07
C VAL A 59 -10.94 -3.91 -0.59
N GLY A 60 -10.03 -3.41 0.25
CA GLY A 60 -10.06 -3.68 1.69
C GLY A 60 -11.28 -3.07 2.37
N LEU A 61 -11.65 -1.83 2.03
CA LEU A 61 -12.84 -1.17 2.57
C LEU A 61 -14.14 -1.87 2.14
N VAL A 62 -14.25 -2.25 0.87
CA VAL A 62 -15.39 -3.04 0.38
C VAL A 62 -15.46 -4.39 1.11
N SER A 63 -14.33 -5.05 1.34
CA SER A 63 -14.28 -6.31 2.11
C SER A 63 -14.73 -6.13 3.56
N LEU A 64 -14.36 -5.01 4.20
CA LEU A 64 -14.82 -4.64 5.54
C LEU A 64 -16.35 -4.43 5.56
N ILE A 65 -16.88 -3.66 4.61
CA ILE A 65 -18.33 -3.38 4.52
C ILE A 65 -19.13 -4.66 4.26
N GLN A 66 -18.67 -5.52 3.35
CA GLN A 66 -19.38 -6.74 2.99
C GLN A 66 -19.37 -7.80 4.10
N THR A 67 -18.27 -7.91 4.84
CA THR A 67 -18.16 -8.91 5.91
C THR A 67 -18.65 -8.42 7.25
N GLY A 68 -18.66 -7.09 7.48
CA GLY A 68 -18.96 -6.48 8.78
C GLY A 68 -17.93 -6.81 9.88
N VAL A 69 -16.84 -7.50 9.53
CA VAL A 69 -15.82 -7.95 10.48
C VAL A 69 -14.63 -7.01 10.40
N TRP A 70 -14.41 -6.28 11.48
CA TRP A 70 -13.23 -5.44 11.62
C TRP A 70 -12.04 -6.26 12.13
N VAL A 71 -11.03 -6.46 11.27
CA VAL A 71 -9.78 -7.09 11.68
C VAL A 71 -8.88 -6.04 12.32
N LYS A 72 -8.70 -6.13 13.64
CA LYS A 72 -7.88 -5.22 14.44
C LYS A 72 -6.52 -5.85 14.80
N PRO A 73 -5.40 -5.31 14.29
CA PRO A 73 -4.07 -5.71 14.75
C PRO A 73 -3.86 -5.39 16.25
N PRO A 74 -3.15 -6.24 17.02
CA PRO A 74 -2.99 -6.09 18.47
C PRO A 74 -2.30 -4.77 18.90
N TYR A 75 -1.59 -4.10 18.00
CA TYR A 75 -0.88 -2.83 18.26
C TYR A 75 -1.40 -1.66 17.43
N LEU A 76 -2.64 -1.72 16.94
CA LEU A 76 -3.20 -0.68 16.06
C LEU A 76 -3.14 0.73 16.68
N THR A 77 -3.35 0.86 17.98
CA THR A 77 -3.24 2.15 18.70
C THR A 77 -1.82 2.69 18.70
N LEU A 78 -0.82 1.83 18.94
CA LEU A 78 0.59 2.24 18.92
C LEU A 78 1.03 2.65 17.51
N ILE A 79 0.58 1.92 16.50
CA ILE A 79 0.82 2.25 15.09
C ILE A 79 0.12 3.56 14.72
N GLY A 80 -1.09 3.81 15.23
CA GLY A 80 -1.83 5.06 15.07
C GLY A 80 -1.18 6.28 15.73
N LEU A 81 -0.35 6.08 16.76
CA LEU A 81 0.41 7.17 17.38
C LEU A 81 1.53 7.68 16.47
N PHE A 82 2.08 6.85 15.58
CA PHE A 82 3.14 7.26 14.67
C PHE A 82 2.80 8.47 13.79
N PRO A 83 1.71 8.47 12.98
CA PRO A 83 1.35 9.63 12.17
C PRO A 83 0.95 10.83 13.04
N LEU A 84 0.33 10.57 14.20
CA LEU A 84 -0.03 11.62 15.16
C LEU A 84 1.22 12.37 15.65
N LEU A 85 2.26 11.64 16.04
CA LEU A 85 3.53 12.21 16.49
C LEU A 85 4.24 12.98 15.37
N ILE A 86 4.17 12.50 14.12
CA ILE A 86 4.72 13.23 12.96
C ILE A 86 3.98 14.56 12.73
N VAL A 87 2.65 14.54 12.84
CA VAL A 87 1.83 15.76 12.73
C VAL A 87 2.21 16.75 13.83
N LEU A 88 2.27 16.30 15.08
CA LEU A 88 2.65 17.15 16.22
C LEU A 88 4.08 17.67 16.09
N GLY A 89 5.03 16.85 15.67
CA GLY A 89 6.42 17.23 15.44
C GLY A 89 6.55 18.32 14.37
N GLY A 90 5.78 18.21 13.28
CA GLY A 90 5.74 19.23 12.23
C GLY A 90 5.24 20.59 12.71
N PHE A 91 4.24 20.62 13.60
CA PHE A 91 3.78 21.87 14.21
C PHE A 91 4.83 22.50 15.14
N VAL A 92 5.56 21.68 15.90
CA VAL A 92 6.58 22.15 16.86
C VAL A 92 7.84 22.68 16.15
N SER A 93 8.24 22.09 15.03
CA SER A 93 9.49 22.48 14.33
C SER A 93 9.37 23.78 13.52
N GLY A 94 8.17 24.35 13.37
CA GLY A 94 7.90 25.44 12.44
C GLY A 94 7.80 24.92 11.00
N LEU A 95 6.67 25.21 10.34
CA LEU A 95 6.37 24.74 8.98
C LEU A 95 6.85 25.76 7.95
N GLU A 96 8.05 25.59 7.41
CA GLU A 96 8.56 26.45 6.33
C GLU A 96 7.81 26.23 5.00
N ARG A 97 7.33 25.00 4.77
CA ARG A 97 6.65 24.57 3.53
C ARG A 97 5.38 23.77 3.83
N PRO A 98 4.26 24.43 4.19
CA PRO A 98 3.05 23.75 4.65
C PRO A 98 2.40 22.85 3.57
N GLY A 99 2.52 23.22 2.29
CA GLY A 99 1.98 22.42 1.18
C GLY A 99 2.66 21.05 1.05
N GLU A 100 4.00 21.03 1.02
CA GLU A 100 4.77 19.78 0.98
C GLU A 100 4.52 18.93 2.22
N TRP A 101 4.39 19.57 3.37
CA TRP A 101 4.13 18.88 4.63
C TRP A 101 2.77 18.17 4.66
N ILE A 102 1.71 18.81 4.15
CA ILE A 102 0.39 18.18 4.01
C ILE A 102 0.45 16.96 3.09
N VAL A 103 1.19 17.05 1.98
CA VAL A 103 1.36 15.92 1.06
C VAL A 103 2.08 14.76 1.75
N ARG A 104 3.13 15.04 2.54
CA ARG A 104 3.84 14.02 3.32
C ARG A 104 2.93 13.33 4.33
N ILE A 105 2.09 14.09 5.04
CA ILE A 105 1.08 13.51 5.94
C ILE A 105 0.09 12.64 5.16
N GLY A 106 -0.40 13.13 4.01
CA GLY A 106 -1.30 12.38 3.15
C GLY A 106 -0.71 11.04 2.70
N VAL A 107 0.56 11.03 2.29
CA VAL A 107 1.31 9.82 1.94
C VAL A 107 1.45 8.87 3.13
N LEU A 108 1.80 9.38 4.31
CA LEU A 108 1.95 8.56 5.52
C LEU A 108 0.62 7.92 5.94
N VAL A 109 -0.43 8.73 6.04
CA VAL A 109 -1.79 8.27 6.38
C VAL A 109 -2.30 7.30 5.32
N GLY A 110 -2.06 7.58 4.04
CA GLY A 110 -2.40 6.71 2.92
C GLY A 110 -1.70 5.35 3.00
N GLY A 111 -0.40 5.32 3.33
CA GLY A 111 0.34 4.08 3.54
C GLY A 111 -0.21 3.25 4.70
N MET A 112 -0.60 3.90 5.79
CA MET A 112 -1.24 3.23 6.93
C MET A 112 -2.64 2.70 6.60
N LEU A 113 -3.41 3.46 5.83
CA LEU A 113 -4.71 3.01 5.31
C LEU A 113 -4.55 1.81 4.37
N LEU A 114 -3.55 1.80 3.49
CA LEU A 114 -3.21 0.65 2.65
C LEU A 114 -2.90 -0.57 3.50
N TRP A 115 -1.99 -0.43 4.47
CA TRP A 115 -1.63 -1.51 5.38
C TRP A 115 -2.86 -2.06 6.12
N PHE A 116 -3.70 -1.18 6.65
CA PHE A 116 -4.95 -1.55 7.30
C PHE A 116 -5.93 -2.29 6.37
N ALA A 117 -6.08 -1.79 5.14
CA ALA A 117 -6.98 -2.35 4.13
C ALA A 117 -6.60 -3.79 3.75
N LEU A 118 -5.29 -4.09 3.67
CA LEU A 118 -4.82 -5.46 3.39
C LEU A 118 -5.29 -6.47 4.44
N PHE A 119 -5.38 -6.11 5.72
CA PHE A 119 -5.92 -7.03 6.74
C PHE A 119 -7.41 -7.32 6.55
N GLN A 120 -8.18 -6.35 6.04
CA GLN A 120 -9.62 -6.50 5.86
C GLN A 120 -9.98 -7.49 4.75
N VAL A 121 -9.06 -7.76 3.81
CA VAL A 121 -9.25 -8.74 2.73
C VAL A 121 -9.27 -10.19 3.25
N ARG A 122 -8.69 -10.45 4.43
CA ARG A 122 -8.64 -11.78 5.09
C ARG A 122 -8.02 -12.87 4.22
N PHE A 123 -6.79 -12.62 3.77
CA PHE A 123 -5.98 -13.56 3.00
C PHE A 123 -5.83 -14.92 3.70
N GLN A 124 -5.87 -16.00 2.93
CA GLN A 124 -5.41 -17.30 3.40
C GLN A 124 -3.87 -17.33 3.39
N ARG A 125 -3.28 -18.29 4.10
CA ARG A 125 -1.81 -18.45 4.15
C ARG A 125 -1.18 -18.54 2.76
N ARG A 126 -1.81 -19.30 1.86
CA ARG A 126 -1.38 -19.42 0.46
C ARG A 126 -1.44 -18.09 -0.29
N ASP A 127 -2.45 -17.25 0.02
CA ASP A 127 -2.57 -15.94 -0.62
C ASP A 127 -1.42 -15.03 -0.19
N VAL A 128 -1.12 -15.00 1.11
CA VAL A 128 0.00 -14.24 1.68
C VAL A 128 1.33 -14.69 1.09
N GLU A 129 1.57 -15.99 0.98
CA GLU A 129 2.77 -16.55 0.34
C GLU A 129 2.89 -16.07 -1.11
N GLY A 130 1.80 -16.09 -1.89
CA GLY A 130 1.80 -15.56 -3.25
C GLY A 130 2.12 -14.06 -3.34
N LEU A 131 1.57 -13.24 -2.44
CA LEU A 131 1.86 -11.80 -2.39
C LEU A 131 3.32 -11.54 -1.99
N LEU A 132 3.87 -12.33 -1.07
CA LEU A 132 5.29 -12.26 -0.69
C LEU A 132 6.21 -12.64 -1.84
N TYR A 133 5.86 -13.64 -2.65
CA TYR A 133 6.63 -13.97 -3.86
C TYR A 133 6.62 -12.84 -4.89
N ILE A 134 5.51 -12.10 -5.03
CA ILE A 134 5.45 -10.92 -5.89
C ILE A 134 6.36 -9.81 -5.37
N LEU A 135 6.36 -9.55 -4.06
CA LEU A 135 7.29 -8.58 -3.44
C LEU A 135 8.75 -8.98 -3.69
N LEU A 136 9.07 -10.25 -3.47
CA LEU A 136 10.42 -10.78 -3.66
C LEU A 136 10.85 -10.67 -5.14
N ALA A 137 9.96 -11.00 -6.08
CA ALA A 137 10.21 -10.85 -7.50
C ALA A 137 10.41 -9.38 -7.90
N GLY A 138 9.60 -8.46 -7.35
CA GLY A 138 9.76 -7.02 -7.54
C GLY A 138 11.13 -6.52 -7.07
N TYR A 139 11.56 -6.96 -5.88
CA TYR A 139 12.88 -6.64 -5.34
C TYR A 139 14.01 -7.11 -6.26
N TYR A 140 14.02 -8.39 -6.65
CA TYR A 140 15.06 -8.92 -7.54
C TYR A 140 15.05 -8.26 -8.93
N CYS A 141 13.86 -7.96 -9.47
CA CYS A 141 13.73 -7.33 -10.77
C CYS A 141 14.28 -5.89 -10.74
N MET A 142 14.10 -5.18 -9.63
CA MET A 142 14.70 -3.87 -9.40
C MET A 142 16.21 -3.95 -9.23
N GLU A 143 16.72 -4.92 -8.46
CA GLU A 143 18.17 -5.12 -8.25
C GLU A 143 18.91 -5.45 -9.56
N LEU A 144 18.31 -6.26 -10.45
CA LEU A 144 18.88 -6.57 -11.77
C LEU A 144 18.92 -5.37 -12.73
N TRP A 145 18.18 -4.30 -12.42
CA TRP A 145 18.05 -3.13 -13.28
C TRP A 145 18.95 -1.96 -12.84
N VAL A 146 19.58 -2.05 -11.66
CA VAL A 146 20.55 -1.09 -11.10
C VAL A 146 21.98 -1.55 -11.42
#